data_AF-A0A7S1JMX4-F1
#
_entry.id   AF-A0A7S1JMX4-F1
#
_cell.length_a   1.000
_cell.length_b   1.000
_cell.length_c   1.000
_cell.angle_alpha   90.00
_cell.angle_beta   90.00
_cell.angle_gamma   90.00
#
_symmetry.space_group_name_H-M   'P 1'
#
loop_
_entity.id
_entity.type
_entity.pdbx_description
1 polymer ?
#
loop_
_entity_poly.entity_id
_entity_poly.type
_entity_poly.pdbx_seq_one_letter_code
_entity_poly.pdbx_strand_id
1 'polypeptide(L)'
;AADNAFTFKTGVKEICQRAGYMASFMTKPYPDCGGCGCHLNQSLWDVSRSVNLTGDSKEPTGFSQTAQHYMAGILHHGRAICAFFNPTTNCSKRLKENTFAPVSLSWGRQNRTCAIRGKPGHNAYFENRIGAGASNPYLILAASIAAGMDGIEKKMELPPGVNGDAYEMKDHPRLPSSLEEALAALKQNKVLCKALGEDFIKLFVAVKEWEIEHNSGDDWEMKTYFEML
;
A
#
# COMPACT_ATOMS: atom_id res chain seq x y z
N ALA A 1 11.09 1.72 11.53
CA ALA A 1 10.49 2.35 10.33
C ALA A 1 9.07 2.83 10.62
N ALA A 2 8.18 1.96 11.10
CA ALA A 2 6.83 2.37 11.52
C ALA A 2 6.84 3.40 12.66
N ASP A 3 7.68 3.22 13.70
CA ASP A 3 7.81 4.22 14.77
C ASP A 3 8.20 5.60 14.20
N ASN A 4 9.21 5.63 13.32
CA ASN A 4 9.64 6.87 12.67
C ASN A 4 8.53 7.51 11.84
N ALA A 5 7.68 6.72 11.18
CA ALA A 5 6.55 7.24 10.42
C ALA A 5 5.48 7.86 11.34
N PHE A 6 5.20 7.24 12.49
CA PHE A 6 4.35 7.85 13.52
C PHE A 6 4.95 9.14 14.08
N THR A 7 6.22 9.08 14.50
CA THR A 7 6.95 10.26 15.00
C THR A 7 6.97 11.39 13.98
N PHE A 8 7.14 11.07 12.69
CA PHE A 8 7.06 12.05 11.62
C PHE A 8 5.67 12.69 11.52
N LYS A 9 4.60 11.89 11.47
CA LYS A 9 3.22 12.41 11.40
C LYS A 9 2.91 13.32 12.60
N THR A 10 3.22 12.86 13.81
CA THR A 10 3.03 13.64 15.05
C THR A 10 3.87 14.91 15.03
N GLY A 11 5.16 14.82 14.70
CA GLY A 11 6.05 15.96 14.65
C GLY A 11 5.61 17.04 13.65
N VAL A 12 5.14 16.65 12.46
CA VAL A 12 4.58 17.57 11.47
C VAL A 12 3.34 18.28 12.03
N LYS A 13 2.41 17.53 12.65
CA LYS A 13 1.20 18.12 13.26
C LYS A 13 1.54 19.14 14.36
N GLU A 14 2.46 18.78 15.25
CA GLU A 14 2.91 19.65 16.34
C GLU A 14 3.57 20.94 15.84
N ILE A 15 4.46 20.84 14.83
CA ILE A 15 5.13 22.00 14.24
C ILE A 15 4.11 22.93 13.57
N CYS A 16 3.19 22.37 12.79
CA CYS A 16 2.14 23.15 12.14
C CYS A 16 1.23 23.83 13.15
N GLN A 17 0.80 23.12 14.21
CA GLN A 17 -0.05 23.68 15.25
C GLN A 17 0.60 24.88 15.94
N ARG A 18 1.89 24.78 16.28
CA ARG A 18 2.66 25.89 16.86
C ARG A 18 2.77 27.11 15.95
N ALA A 19 2.70 26.90 14.63
CA ALA A 19 2.72 27.95 13.63
C ALA A 19 1.32 28.46 13.23
N GLY A 20 0.25 27.99 13.90
CA GLY A 20 -1.14 28.40 13.60
C GLY A 20 -1.76 27.69 12.39
N TYR A 21 -1.18 26.58 11.95
CA TYR A 21 -1.69 25.75 10.85
C TYR A 21 -2.19 24.39 11.34
N MET A 22 -3.08 23.76 10.58
CA MET A 22 -3.53 22.38 10.81
C MET A 22 -3.01 21.48 9.69
N ALA A 23 -2.10 20.56 10.03
CA ALA A 23 -1.64 19.53 9.10
C ALA A 23 -2.58 18.32 9.14
N SER A 24 -2.85 17.75 7.98
CA SER A 24 -3.67 16.54 7.83
C SER A 24 -2.98 15.54 6.90
N PHE A 25 -3.05 14.25 7.25
CA PHE A 25 -2.71 13.14 6.35
C PHE A 25 -3.97 12.40 5.87
N MET A 26 -5.15 13.03 5.97
CA MET A 26 -6.31 12.62 5.21
C MET A 26 -5.93 12.46 3.73
N THR A 27 -6.38 11.38 3.11
CA THR A 27 -5.83 10.93 1.82
C THR A 27 -6.29 11.81 0.66
N LYS A 28 -7.55 12.23 0.68
CA LYS A 28 -8.16 13.02 -0.38
C LYS A 28 -9.13 14.03 0.26
N PRO A 29 -8.63 15.06 0.97
CA PRO A 29 -9.47 16.08 1.60
C PRO A 29 -10.15 16.97 0.56
N TYR A 30 -9.48 17.23 -0.57
CA TYR A 30 -10.00 18.07 -1.65
C TYR A 30 -10.16 17.23 -2.93
N PRO A 31 -11.39 17.11 -3.48
CA PRO A 31 -11.66 16.31 -4.68
C PRO A 31 -10.79 16.68 -5.88
N ASP A 32 -10.50 17.98 -6.06
CA ASP A 32 -9.83 18.51 -7.26
C ASP A 32 -8.30 18.63 -7.12
N CYS A 33 -7.74 18.35 -5.94
CA CYS A 33 -6.28 18.46 -5.69
C CYS A 33 -5.57 17.10 -5.69
N GLY A 34 -4.23 17.08 -5.67
CA GLY A 34 -3.48 15.83 -5.46
C GLY A 34 -3.86 15.12 -4.16
N GLY A 35 -3.82 13.79 -4.15
CA GLY A 35 -4.03 13.01 -2.92
C GLY A 35 -2.73 12.79 -2.12
N CYS A 36 -2.86 12.57 -0.82
CA CYS A 36 -1.75 12.20 0.07
C CYS A 36 -1.52 10.68 0.03
N GLY A 37 -0.35 10.26 -0.47
CA GLY A 37 0.08 8.86 -0.50
C GLY A 37 1.07 8.52 0.63
N CYS A 38 1.23 7.24 0.91
CA CYS A 38 2.27 6.67 1.77
C CYS A 38 2.98 5.57 0.98
N HIS A 39 3.93 5.95 0.13
CA HIS A 39 4.67 4.97 -0.66
C HIS A 39 5.67 4.23 0.23
N LEU A 40 5.64 2.90 0.16
CA LEU A 40 6.47 2.03 0.97
C LEU A 40 7.61 1.45 0.12
N ASN A 41 8.82 1.96 0.34
CA ASN A 41 10.04 1.43 -0.28
C ASN A 41 10.55 0.23 0.51
N GLN A 42 10.82 -0.87 -0.18
CA GLN A 42 11.20 -2.14 0.43
C GLN A 42 12.41 -2.75 -0.26
N SER A 43 13.30 -3.32 0.54
CA SER A 43 14.43 -4.12 0.08
C SER A 43 14.64 -5.28 1.05
N LEU A 44 15.03 -6.42 0.50
CA LEU A 44 15.40 -7.63 1.21
C LEU A 44 16.92 -7.67 1.39
N TRP A 45 17.35 -8.05 2.58
CA TRP A 45 18.76 -8.12 2.96
C TRP A 45 19.05 -9.45 3.63
N ASP A 46 20.30 -9.86 3.58
CA ASP A 46 20.77 -10.99 4.36
C ASP A 46 20.67 -10.69 5.87
N VAL A 47 20.82 -11.72 6.70
CA VAL A 47 20.68 -11.59 8.16
C VAL A 47 21.69 -10.60 8.74
N SER A 48 22.90 -10.54 8.18
CA SER A 48 23.94 -9.59 8.64
C SER A 48 23.71 -8.15 8.16
N ARG A 49 22.75 -7.93 7.25
CA ARG A 49 22.45 -6.65 6.60
C ARG A 49 23.64 -6.06 5.83
N SER A 50 24.53 -6.91 5.33
CA SER A 50 25.69 -6.51 4.53
C SER A 50 25.43 -6.65 3.03
N VAL A 51 24.50 -7.51 2.62
CA VAL A 51 24.19 -7.79 1.23
C VAL A 51 22.72 -7.50 0.95
N ASN A 52 22.48 -6.60 0.00
CA ASN A 52 21.15 -6.38 -0.57
C ASN A 52 20.80 -7.57 -1.48
N LEU A 53 19.76 -8.31 -1.13
CA LEU A 53 19.28 -9.49 -1.84
C LEU A 53 18.17 -9.17 -2.85
N THR A 54 17.92 -7.90 -3.14
CA THR A 54 16.80 -7.46 -3.97
C THR A 54 17.17 -7.40 -5.43
N GLY A 55 18.38 -6.92 -5.75
CA GLY A 55 18.84 -6.72 -7.11
C GLY A 55 19.57 -7.94 -7.66
N ASP A 56 19.39 -8.20 -8.95
CA ASP A 56 20.26 -9.10 -9.71
C ASP A 56 20.39 -8.57 -11.14
N SER A 57 21.61 -8.19 -11.55
CA SER A 57 21.87 -7.65 -12.88
C SER A 57 21.83 -8.70 -13.99
N LYS A 58 21.84 -10.00 -13.64
CA LYS A 58 21.74 -11.11 -14.60
C LYS A 58 20.29 -11.40 -14.96
N GLU A 59 19.35 -11.05 -14.08
CA GLU A 59 17.92 -11.23 -14.31
C GLU A 59 17.38 -10.12 -15.22
N PRO A 60 16.58 -10.42 -16.27
CA PRO A 60 16.04 -9.41 -17.18
C PRO A 60 15.21 -8.31 -16.48
N THR A 61 14.56 -8.68 -15.38
CA THR A 61 13.80 -7.75 -14.52
C THR A 61 14.70 -6.78 -13.75
N GLY A 62 15.97 -7.14 -13.54
CA GLY A 62 16.92 -6.46 -12.66
C GLY A 62 16.75 -6.81 -11.17
N PHE A 63 15.87 -7.77 -10.84
CA PHE A 63 15.56 -8.22 -9.49
C PHE A 63 15.95 -9.67 -9.32
N SER A 64 16.45 -10.03 -8.14
CA SER A 64 16.72 -11.42 -7.78
C SER A 64 15.43 -12.24 -7.80
N GLN A 65 15.53 -13.56 -7.97
CA GLN A 65 14.36 -14.45 -7.91
C GLN A 65 13.59 -14.30 -6.59
N THR A 66 14.29 -14.17 -5.47
CA THR A 66 13.67 -13.93 -4.16
C THR A 66 12.82 -12.66 -4.15
N ALA A 67 13.34 -11.55 -4.71
CA ALA A 67 12.57 -10.31 -4.79
C ALA A 67 11.41 -10.40 -5.78
N GLN A 68 11.59 -11.11 -6.90
CA GLN A 68 10.51 -11.36 -7.86
C GLN A 68 9.36 -12.13 -7.19
N HIS A 69 9.64 -13.20 -6.45
CA HIS A 69 8.64 -13.94 -5.69
C HIS A 69 7.97 -13.09 -4.60
N TYR A 70 8.73 -12.26 -3.88
CA TYR A 70 8.19 -11.35 -2.87
C TYR A 70 7.22 -10.33 -3.49
N MET A 71 7.62 -9.70 -4.59
CA MET A 71 6.77 -8.77 -5.33
C MET A 71 5.52 -9.46 -5.89
N ALA A 72 5.65 -10.68 -6.39
CA ALA A 72 4.53 -11.49 -6.86
C ALA A 72 3.53 -11.76 -5.73
N GLY A 73 4.00 -12.10 -4.52
CA GLY A 73 3.16 -12.25 -3.33
C GLY A 73 2.39 -10.98 -2.99
N ILE A 74 3.05 -9.81 -2.98
CA ILE A 74 2.35 -8.52 -2.75
C ILE A 74 1.26 -8.29 -3.79
N LEU A 75 1.52 -8.54 -5.07
CA LEU A 75 0.51 -8.37 -6.13
C LEU A 75 -0.64 -9.37 -5.98
N HIS A 76 -0.33 -10.63 -5.67
CA HIS A 76 -1.31 -11.70 -5.46
C HIS A 76 -2.28 -11.38 -4.32
N HIS A 77 -1.77 -10.92 -3.18
CA HIS A 77 -2.58 -10.52 -2.02
C HIS A 77 -3.11 -9.08 -2.11
N GLY A 78 -2.79 -8.34 -3.18
CA GLY A 78 -2.90 -6.89 -3.20
C GLY A 78 -4.31 -6.34 -3.01
N ARG A 79 -5.36 -7.06 -3.46
CA ARG A 79 -6.76 -6.67 -3.17
C ARG A 79 -7.06 -6.69 -1.67
N ALA A 80 -6.57 -7.70 -0.94
CA ALA A 80 -6.76 -7.82 0.50
C ALA A 80 -5.87 -6.85 1.29
N ILE A 81 -4.62 -6.64 0.86
CA ILE A 81 -3.68 -5.67 1.46
C ILE A 81 -4.28 -4.25 1.47
N CYS A 82 -5.11 -3.90 0.49
CA CYS A 82 -5.75 -2.59 0.41
C CYS A 82 -6.58 -2.24 1.65
N ALA A 83 -7.10 -3.21 2.40
CA ALA A 83 -7.82 -2.94 3.64
C ALA A 83 -6.93 -2.22 4.68
N PHE A 84 -5.62 -2.49 4.67
CA PHE A 84 -4.65 -1.83 5.56
C PHE A 84 -3.99 -0.60 4.92
N PHE A 85 -3.79 -0.65 3.60
CA PHE A 85 -3.12 0.41 2.83
C PHE A 85 -4.04 1.58 2.47
N ASN A 86 -5.36 1.36 2.47
CA ASN A 86 -6.39 2.36 2.18
C ASN A 86 -7.54 2.20 3.22
N PRO A 87 -7.28 2.40 4.52
CA PRO A 87 -8.14 1.91 5.59
C PRO A 87 -9.35 2.81 5.90
N THR A 88 -9.67 3.78 5.05
CA THR A 88 -10.84 4.65 5.19
C THR A 88 -11.59 4.77 3.88
N THR A 89 -12.87 5.13 3.95
CA THR A 89 -13.72 5.43 2.78
C THR A 89 -13.15 6.58 1.93
N ASN A 90 -12.40 7.50 2.55
CA ASN A 90 -11.73 8.60 1.86
C ASN A 90 -10.53 8.13 1.02
N CYS A 91 -9.87 7.03 1.39
CA CYS A 91 -8.66 6.57 0.71
C CYS A 91 -8.92 6.12 -0.73
N SER A 92 -10.02 5.41 -0.99
CA SER A 92 -10.34 4.90 -2.34
C SER A 92 -10.51 6.04 -3.35
N LYS A 93 -10.93 7.24 -2.91
CA LYS A 93 -11.08 8.43 -3.75
C LYS A 93 -9.76 8.91 -4.39
N ARG A 94 -8.60 8.50 -3.85
CA ARG A 94 -7.27 8.74 -4.44
C ARG A 94 -6.96 7.80 -5.60
N LEU A 95 -7.51 6.59 -5.64
CA LEU A 95 -7.18 5.54 -6.62
C LEU A 95 -7.91 5.79 -7.96
N LYS A 96 -7.54 6.88 -8.64
CA LYS A 96 -8.10 7.28 -9.94
C LYS A 96 -7.03 7.32 -11.01
N GLU A 97 -7.41 6.96 -12.23
CA GLU A 97 -6.55 7.08 -13.40
C GLU A 97 -6.11 8.53 -13.61
N ASN A 98 -4.93 8.71 -14.23
CA ASN A 98 -4.35 10.03 -14.51
C ASN A 98 -4.04 10.89 -13.27
N THR A 99 -3.97 10.30 -12.07
CA THR A 99 -3.60 11.01 -10.82
C THR A 99 -2.23 10.60 -10.26
N PHE A 100 -1.47 9.78 -10.99
CA PHE A 100 -0.24 9.10 -10.54
C PHE A 100 -0.41 8.12 -9.36
N ALA A 101 -1.66 7.88 -8.90
CA ALA A 101 -2.00 6.80 -8.01
C ALA A 101 -2.23 5.51 -8.82
N PRO A 102 -1.81 4.34 -8.31
CA PRO A 102 -2.05 3.09 -9.01
C PRO A 102 -3.54 2.72 -8.95
N VAL A 103 -4.01 2.04 -9.99
CA VAL A 103 -5.39 1.52 -10.09
C VAL A 103 -5.46 0.02 -10.41
N SER A 104 -4.32 -0.58 -10.76
CA SER A 104 -4.17 -2.00 -11.09
C SER A 104 -3.06 -2.65 -10.28
N LEU A 105 -3.18 -3.95 -10.05
CA LEU A 105 -2.17 -4.81 -9.44
C LEU A 105 -1.11 -5.15 -10.50
N SER A 106 -0.26 -4.16 -10.75
CA SER A 106 0.78 -4.19 -11.76
C SER A 106 2.13 -3.74 -11.17
N TRP A 107 3.21 -4.13 -11.84
CA TRP A 107 4.53 -3.60 -11.55
C TRP A 107 5.23 -3.16 -12.83
N GLY A 108 6.21 -2.28 -12.70
CA GLY A 108 7.04 -1.87 -13.83
C GLY A 108 8.33 -1.20 -13.37
N ARG A 109 9.39 -1.33 -14.19
CA ARG A 109 10.69 -0.69 -13.93
C ARG A 109 10.56 0.82 -14.05
N GLN A 110 10.89 1.55 -12.99
CA GLN A 110 10.78 3.00 -12.92
C GLN A 110 9.38 3.58 -13.19
N ASN A 111 8.35 2.73 -13.37
CA ASN A 111 7.02 3.12 -13.80
C ASN A 111 6.17 3.65 -12.62
N ARG A 112 5.68 4.89 -12.73
CA ARG A 112 4.91 5.55 -11.67
C ARG A 112 3.40 5.26 -11.72
N THR A 113 2.89 4.68 -12.80
CA THR A 113 1.46 4.35 -12.93
C THR A 113 1.14 2.94 -12.42
N CYS A 114 2.16 2.11 -12.19
CA CYS A 114 2.05 0.80 -11.55
C CYS A 114 1.87 0.85 -10.03
N ALA A 115 1.27 -0.20 -9.45
CA ALA A 115 1.21 -0.39 -8.00
C ALA A 115 2.59 -0.63 -7.38
N ILE A 116 3.44 -1.44 -8.01
CA ILE A 116 4.83 -1.63 -7.61
C ILE A 116 5.76 -0.98 -8.64
N ARG A 117 6.52 0.02 -8.21
CA ARG A 117 7.55 0.65 -9.03
C ARG A 117 8.91 0.05 -8.70
N GLY A 118 9.48 -0.68 -9.65
CA GLY A 118 10.79 -1.31 -9.50
C GLY A 118 11.95 -0.32 -9.66
N LYS A 119 12.94 -0.39 -8.77
CA LYS A 119 14.19 0.36 -8.79
C LYS A 119 15.39 -0.59 -8.75
N PRO A 120 15.70 -1.30 -9.84
CA PRO A 120 16.84 -2.22 -9.89
C PRO A 120 18.17 -1.45 -9.90
N GLY A 121 19.27 -2.14 -9.56
CA GLY A 121 20.62 -1.58 -9.49
C GLY A 121 21.39 -2.02 -8.24
N HIS A 122 22.51 -1.37 -7.95
CA HIS A 122 23.37 -1.72 -6.79
C HIS A 122 22.65 -1.63 -5.44
N ASN A 123 21.80 -0.61 -5.26
CA ASN A 123 20.93 -0.44 -4.09
C ASN A 123 19.47 -0.72 -4.48
N ALA A 124 19.22 -1.92 -5.03
CA ALA A 124 17.91 -2.25 -5.55
C ALA A 124 16.83 -2.22 -4.45
N TYR A 125 15.68 -1.68 -4.80
CA TYR A 125 14.47 -1.70 -3.99
C TYR A 125 13.24 -1.67 -4.90
N PHE A 126 12.06 -1.84 -4.33
CA PHE A 126 10.81 -1.57 -5.01
C PHE A 126 9.92 -0.69 -4.13
N GLU A 127 9.13 0.16 -4.78
CA GLU A 127 8.21 1.09 -4.13
C GLU A 127 6.79 0.54 -4.29
N ASN A 128 6.15 0.13 -3.19
CA ASN A 128 4.72 -0.14 -3.17
C ASN A 128 3.96 1.19 -3.01
N ARG A 129 3.25 1.61 -4.07
CA ARG A 129 2.59 2.92 -4.22
C ARG A 129 1.12 2.91 -3.82
N ILE A 130 0.59 1.76 -3.42
CA ILE A 130 -0.81 1.58 -3.05
C ILE A 130 -1.15 2.43 -1.81
N GLY A 131 -0.20 2.59 -0.88
CA GLY A 131 -0.45 3.13 0.45
C GLY A 131 -0.95 4.57 0.42
N ALA A 132 -1.89 4.86 1.30
CA ALA A 132 -2.51 6.17 1.49
C ALA A 132 -1.98 6.86 2.75
N GLY A 133 -2.08 8.19 2.84
CA GLY A 133 -1.63 8.96 4.02
C GLY A 133 -2.30 8.56 5.35
N ALA A 134 -3.51 7.99 5.25
CA ALA A 134 -4.28 7.48 6.38
C ALA A 134 -3.84 6.09 6.88
N SER A 135 -2.93 5.42 6.17
CA SER A 135 -2.46 4.08 6.53
C SER A 135 -1.86 4.05 7.92
N ASN A 136 -2.03 2.93 8.63
CA ASN A 136 -1.24 2.64 9.83
C ASN A 136 0.13 2.03 9.40
N PRO A 137 1.27 2.69 9.66
CA PRO A 137 2.60 2.21 9.29
C PRO A 137 2.93 0.78 9.76
N TYR A 138 2.47 0.35 10.93
CA TYR A 138 2.70 -1.02 11.40
C TYR A 138 1.95 -2.04 10.55
N LEU A 139 0.68 -1.76 10.25
CA LEU A 139 -0.17 -2.69 9.51
C LEU A 139 0.27 -2.83 8.06
N ILE A 140 0.70 -1.75 7.41
CA ILE A 140 1.19 -1.84 6.02
C ILE A 140 2.51 -2.59 5.91
N LEU A 141 3.39 -2.48 6.92
CA LEU A 141 4.61 -3.27 6.99
C LEU A 141 4.29 -4.75 7.24
N ALA A 142 3.47 -5.05 8.24
CA ALA A 142 3.08 -6.42 8.57
C ALA A 142 2.40 -7.12 7.39
N ALA A 143 1.45 -6.46 6.73
CA ALA A 143 0.75 -7.00 5.56
C ALA A 143 1.69 -7.21 4.36
N SER A 144 2.64 -6.29 4.12
CA SER A 144 3.62 -6.45 3.04
C SER A 144 4.55 -7.63 3.29
N ILE A 145 5.05 -7.76 4.52
CA ILE A 145 5.91 -8.88 4.93
C ILE A 145 5.15 -10.20 4.79
N ALA A 146 3.94 -10.30 5.35
CA ALA A 146 3.15 -11.52 5.25
C ALA A 146 2.88 -11.95 3.80
N ALA A 147 2.44 -11.02 2.95
CA ALA A 147 2.16 -11.30 1.55
C ALA A 147 3.42 -11.65 0.76
N GLY A 148 4.51 -10.90 0.96
CA GLY A 148 5.76 -11.14 0.25
C GLY A 148 6.44 -12.44 0.68
N MET A 149 6.34 -12.81 1.97
CA MET A 149 6.84 -14.10 2.45
C MET A 149 6.05 -15.27 1.87
N ASP A 150 4.72 -15.20 1.79
CA ASP A 150 3.92 -16.23 1.10
C ASP A 150 4.31 -16.37 -0.38
N GLY A 151 4.61 -15.24 -1.03
CA GLY A 151 5.17 -15.20 -2.38
C GLY A 151 6.49 -15.97 -2.51
N ILE A 152 7.44 -15.71 -1.59
CA ILE A 152 8.73 -16.43 -1.54
C ILE A 152 8.53 -17.93 -1.28
N GLU A 153 7.74 -18.29 -0.27
CA GLU A 153 7.52 -19.68 0.14
C GLU A 153 6.89 -20.52 -0.97
N LYS A 154 5.93 -19.96 -1.70
CA LYS A 154 5.26 -20.61 -2.82
C LYS A 154 5.94 -20.41 -4.16
N LYS A 155 7.06 -19.68 -4.20
CA LYS A 155 7.78 -19.30 -5.43
C LYS A 155 6.84 -18.72 -6.49
N MET A 156 5.99 -17.78 -6.09
CA MET A 156 5.02 -17.18 -7.00
C MET A 156 5.72 -16.46 -8.14
N GLU A 157 5.28 -16.74 -9.37
CA GLU A 157 5.84 -16.09 -10.56
C GLU A 157 5.41 -14.63 -10.64
N LEU A 158 6.38 -13.74 -10.83
CA LEU A 158 6.11 -12.32 -11.03
C LEU A 158 5.50 -12.15 -12.43
N PRO A 159 4.32 -11.50 -12.58
CA PRO A 159 3.76 -11.27 -13.89
C PRO A 159 4.69 -10.40 -14.74
N PRO A 160 4.54 -10.39 -16.08
CA PRO A 160 5.28 -9.48 -16.93
C PRO A 160 5.15 -8.02 -16.45
N GLY A 161 6.27 -7.30 -16.42
CA GLY A 161 6.28 -5.89 -16.04
C GLY A 161 5.64 -5.03 -17.12
N VAL A 162 4.90 -4.01 -16.71
CA VAL A 162 4.28 -3.05 -17.62
C VAL A 162 5.34 -2.10 -18.18
N ASN A 163 5.45 -2.10 -19.51
CA ASN A 163 6.15 -1.08 -20.28
C ASN A 163 5.11 -0.08 -20.81
N GLY A 164 5.32 1.22 -20.59
CA GLY A 164 4.34 2.25 -20.95
C GLY A 164 3.37 2.56 -19.80
N ASP A 165 2.14 2.94 -20.12
CA ASP A 165 1.16 3.37 -19.12
C ASP A 165 0.28 2.22 -18.61
N ALA A 166 0.39 1.91 -17.32
CA ALA A 166 -0.45 0.93 -16.65
C ALA A 166 -1.95 1.26 -16.62
N TYR A 167 -2.36 2.52 -16.88
CA TYR A 167 -3.78 2.87 -17.02
C TYR A 167 -4.41 2.30 -18.30
N GLU A 168 -3.61 2.08 -19.34
CA GLU A 168 -4.09 1.53 -20.62
C GLU A 168 -4.19 0.00 -20.60
N MET A 169 -3.58 -0.64 -19.60
CA MET A 169 -3.53 -2.09 -19.46
C MET A 169 -4.85 -2.63 -18.88
N LYS A 170 -5.50 -3.53 -19.62
CA LYS A 170 -6.82 -4.11 -19.25
C LYS A 170 -6.74 -5.51 -18.65
N ASP A 171 -5.59 -6.15 -18.77
CA ASP A 171 -5.31 -7.53 -18.37
C ASP A 171 -4.87 -7.66 -16.90
N HIS A 172 -4.43 -6.58 -16.27
CA HIS A 172 -4.07 -6.58 -14.86
C HIS A 172 -5.31 -6.49 -13.94
N PRO A 173 -5.39 -7.30 -12.86
CA PRO A 173 -6.45 -7.18 -11.88
C PRO A 173 -6.52 -5.76 -11.29
N ARG A 174 -7.73 -5.22 -11.14
CA ARG A 174 -7.91 -3.88 -10.56
C ARG A 174 -7.75 -3.89 -9.04
N LEU A 175 -7.26 -2.79 -8.49
CA LEU A 175 -7.36 -2.51 -7.06
C LEU A 175 -8.84 -2.37 -6.66
N PRO A 176 -9.19 -2.65 -5.39
CA PRO A 176 -10.54 -2.40 -4.88
C PRO A 176 -10.96 -0.95 -5.11
N SER A 177 -12.19 -0.76 -5.60
CA SER A 177 -12.74 0.59 -5.83
C SER A 177 -13.29 1.24 -4.56
N SER A 178 -13.42 0.47 -3.48
CA SER A 178 -14.00 0.89 -2.21
C SER A 178 -13.38 0.13 -1.02
N LEU A 179 -13.65 0.61 0.20
CA LEU A 179 -13.19 -0.05 1.42
C LEU A 179 -13.92 -1.39 1.62
N GLU A 180 -15.20 -1.46 1.27
CA GLU A 180 -16.05 -2.65 1.29
C GLU A 180 -15.44 -3.78 0.46
N GLU A 181 -15.03 -3.49 -0.78
CA GLU A 181 -14.38 -4.47 -1.65
C GLU A 181 -13.05 -4.96 -1.05
N ALA A 182 -12.28 -4.07 -0.43
CA ALA A 182 -11.02 -4.43 0.20
C ALA A 182 -11.23 -5.31 1.44
N LEU A 183 -12.23 -5.01 2.27
CA LEU A 183 -12.62 -5.83 3.42
C LEU A 183 -13.17 -7.19 3.00
N ALA A 184 -13.96 -7.24 1.91
CA ALA A 184 -14.44 -8.50 1.35
C ALA A 184 -13.28 -9.39 0.88
N ALA A 185 -12.27 -8.81 0.23
CA ALA A 185 -11.06 -9.51 -0.16
C ALA A 185 -10.23 -9.96 1.05
N LEU A 186 -10.10 -9.12 2.08
CA LEU A 186 -9.39 -9.45 3.32
C LEU A 186 -10.03 -10.62 4.05
N LYS A 187 -11.36 -10.63 4.22
CA LYS A 187 -12.10 -11.72 4.87
C LYS A 187 -11.85 -13.08 4.23
N GLN A 188 -11.58 -13.13 2.92
CA GLN A 188 -11.29 -14.35 2.18
C GLN A 188 -9.79 -14.72 2.17
N ASN A 189 -8.91 -13.83 2.60
CA ASN A 189 -7.46 -14.01 2.50
C ASN A 189 -6.88 -14.72 3.73
N LYS A 190 -6.88 -16.06 3.70
CA LYS A 190 -6.39 -16.90 4.82
C LYS A 190 -4.96 -16.59 5.26
N VAL A 191 -4.07 -16.23 4.33
CA VAL A 191 -2.66 -15.93 4.60
C VAL A 191 -2.56 -14.70 5.49
N LEU A 192 -3.16 -13.59 5.07
CA LEU A 192 -3.14 -12.34 5.85
C LEU A 192 -3.90 -12.50 7.17
N CYS A 193 -5.04 -13.21 7.17
CA CYS A 193 -5.80 -13.45 8.39
C CYS A 193 -5.00 -14.23 9.44
N LYS A 194 -4.31 -15.28 9.02
CA LYS A 194 -3.44 -16.05 9.92
C LYS A 194 -2.24 -15.23 10.38
N ALA A 195 -1.61 -14.47 9.49
CA ALA A 195 -0.39 -13.72 9.79
C ALA A 195 -0.61 -12.56 10.77
N LEU A 196 -1.74 -11.84 10.67
CA LEU A 196 -2.06 -10.73 11.56
C LEU A 196 -2.90 -11.15 12.78
N GLY A 197 -3.43 -12.38 12.78
CA GLY A 197 -4.24 -12.93 13.85
C GLY A 197 -5.75 -12.78 13.59
N GLU A 198 -6.49 -13.88 13.70
CA GLU A 198 -7.91 -13.93 13.35
C GLU A 198 -8.77 -12.99 14.22
N ASP A 199 -8.50 -12.91 15.52
CA ASP A 199 -9.21 -12.00 16.43
C ASP A 199 -8.96 -10.53 16.07
N PHE A 200 -7.72 -10.18 15.73
CA PHE A 200 -7.38 -8.84 15.27
C PHE A 200 -8.12 -8.51 13.97
N ILE A 201 -8.11 -9.41 12.98
CA ILE A 201 -8.85 -9.19 11.72
C ILE A 201 -10.35 -9.03 11.97
N LYS A 202 -10.94 -9.87 12.81
CA LYS A 202 -12.37 -9.79 13.13
C LYS A 202 -12.73 -8.42 13.70
N LEU A 203 -11.97 -7.94 14.68
CA LEU A 203 -12.16 -6.61 15.28
C LEU A 203 -11.91 -5.49 14.28
N PHE A 204 -10.81 -5.57 13.51
CA PHE A 204 -10.47 -4.59 12.49
C PHE A 204 -11.60 -4.45 11.46
N VAL A 205 -12.09 -5.56 10.91
CA VAL A 205 -13.17 -5.58 9.93
C VAL A 205 -14.45 -4.99 10.53
N ALA A 206 -14.82 -5.38 11.76
CA ALA A 206 -16.02 -4.86 12.41
C ALA A 206 -15.98 -3.33 12.59
N VAL A 207 -14.83 -2.77 13.00
CA VAL A 207 -14.66 -1.31 13.11
C VAL A 207 -14.80 -0.63 11.74
N LYS A 208 -14.23 -1.21 10.70
CA LYS A 208 -14.30 -0.64 9.34
C LYS A 208 -15.68 -0.76 8.70
N GLU A 209 -16.40 -1.85 8.96
CA GLU A 209 -17.81 -1.99 8.54
C GLU A 209 -18.69 -0.97 9.27
N TRP A 210 -18.47 -0.74 10.57
CA TRP A 210 -19.16 0.32 11.30
C TRP A 210 -18.88 1.72 10.73
N GLU A 211 -17.62 2.03 10.40
CA GLU A 211 -17.24 3.30 9.75
C GLU A 211 -17.97 3.48 8.40
N ILE A 212 -18.08 2.42 7.61
CA ILE A 212 -18.80 2.42 6.33
C ILE A 212 -20.29 2.70 6.53
N GLU A 213 -20.94 1.98 7.45
CA GLU A 213 -22.38 2.10 7.71
C GLU A 213 -22.79 3.50 8.19
N HIS A 214 -21.90 4.19 8.90
CA HIS A 214 -22.14 5.51 9.48
C HIS A 214 -21.60 6.66 8.63
N ASN A 215 -20.96 6.38 7.50
CA ASN A 215 -20.45 7.41 6.60
C ASN A 215 -21.61 8.10 5.87
N SER A 216 -21.90 9.34 6.24
CA SER A 216 -22.94 10.16 5.61
C SER A 216 -22.42 11.11 4.51
N GLY A 217 -21.23 10.85 3.96
CA GLY A 217 -20.63 11.59 2.85
C GLY A 217 -19.43 12.46 3.23
N ASP A 218 -19.04 13.37 2.33
CA ASP A 218 -17.78 14.13 2.42
C ASP A 218 -17.65 14.97 3.71
N ASP A 219 -18.73 15.58 4.18
CA ASP A 219 -18.74 16.35 5.42
C ASP A 219 -18.44 15.48 6.65
N TRP A 220 -18.97 14.24 6.66
CA TRP A 220 -18.67 13.28 7.71
C TRP A 220 -17.21 12.83 7.64
N GLU A 221 -16.69 12.57 6.44
CA GLU A 221 -15.29 12.20 6.26
C GLU A 221 -14.34 13.31 6.70
N MET A 222 -14.63 14.57 6.36
CA MET A 222 -13.82 15.72 6.79
C MET A 222 -13.81 15.84 8.32
N LYS A 223 -14.99 15.76 8.97
CA LYS A 223 -15.09 15.82 10.43
C LYS A 223 -14.39 14.65 11.13
N THR A 224 -14.43 13.46 10.53
CA THR A 224 -13.90 12.24 11.13
C THR A 224 -12.39 12.10 10.90
N TYR A 225 -11.89 12.48 9.73
CA TYR A 225 -10.54 12.15 9.29
C TYR A 225 -9.58 13.33 9.28
N PHE A 226 -10.04 14.56 9.02
CA PHE A 226 -9.13 15.66 8.69
C PHE A 226 -8.19 16.00 9.84
N GLU A 227 -8.71 16.14 11.06
CA GLU A 227 -7.90 16.45 12.24
C GLU A 227 -7.20 15.20 12.78
N MET A 228 -7.89 14.05 12.78
CA MET A 228 -7.37 12.80 13.32
C MET A 228 -6.16 12.26 12.57
N LEU A 229 -6.19 12.25 11.22
CA LEU A 229 -5.21 11.54 10.40
C LEU A 229 -4.00 12.34 10.00
#